data_AF-B1A1G3-F1
#
_entry.id   AF-B1A1G3-F1
#
_cell.length_a   1.000
_cell.length_b   1.000
_cell.length_c   1.000
_cell.angle_alpha   90.00
_cell.angle_beta   90.00
_cell.angle_gamma   90.00
#
_symmetry.space_group_name_H-M   'P 1'
#
loop_
_entity.id
_entity.type
_entity.pdbx_description
1 polymer ?
#
loop_
_entity_poly.entity_id
_entity_poly.type
_entity_poly.pdbx_seq_one_letter_code
_entity_poly.pdbx_strand_id
1 'polypeptide(L)' 'MQSKLTIKEKIGYALGDGAANIAWRGVATFLLIFYTDVFGFAPAVVGVLMLVARF' A
#
# COMPACT_ATOMS: atom_id res chain seq x y z
N MET A 1 -8.30 21.52 -28.08
CA MET A 1 -9.53 20.70 -28.08
C MET A 1 -9.32 19.54 -27.13
N GLN A 2 -10.08 19.45 -26.04
CA GLN A 2 -9.94 18.36 -25.07
C GLN A 2 -10.77 17.17 -25.57
N SER A 3 -10.08 16.13 -26.06
CA SER A 3 -10.74 14.87 -26.43
C SER A 3 -11.35 14.24 -25.19
N LYS A 4 -12.64 13.85 -25.26
CA LYS A 4 -13.28 13.16 -24.13
C LYS A 4 -12.65 11.78 -23.96
N LEU A 5 -12.08 11.52 -22.79
CA LEU A 5 -11.60 10.19 -22.39
C LEU A 5 -12.69 9.13 -22.61
N THR A 6 -12.31 8.07 -23.31
CA THR A 6 -13.18 6.94 -23.59
C THR A 6 -13.47 6.15 -22.30
N ILE A 7 -14.58 5.42 -22.27
CA ILE A 7 -14.96 4.61 -21.11
C ILE A 7 -13.91 3.52 -20.83
N LYS A 8 -13.25 2.98 -21.87
CA LYS A 8 -12.15 2.01 -21.72
C LYS A 8 -10.97 2.60 -20.97
N GLU A 9 -10.54 3.82 -21.31
CA GLU A 9 -9.43 4.48 -20.61
C GLU A 9 -9.76 4.76 -19.15
N LYS A 10 -11.01 5.16 -18.86
CA LYS A 10 -11.47 5.38 -17.48
C LYS A 10 -11.46 4.09 -16.65
N ILE A 11 -11.95 2.99 -17.22
CA ILE A 11 -11.97 1.69 -16.53
C ILE A 11 -10.54 1.16 -16.33
N GLY A 12 -9.69 1.26 -17.35
CA GLY A 12 -8.29 0.84 -17.25
C GLY A 12 -7.53 1.63 -16.17
N TYR A 13 -7.74 2.94 -16.13
CA TYR A 13 -7.17 3.80 -15.10
C TYR A 13 -7.70 3.45 -13.70
N ALA A 14 -9.02 3.31 -13.55
CA ALA A 14 -9.63 2.97 -12.25
C ALA A 14 -9.21 1.58 -11.74
N LEU A 15 -9.07 0.59 -12.62
CA LEU A 15 -8.54 -0.73 -12.27
C LEU A 15 -7.07 -0.66 -11.86
N GLY A 16 -6.26 0.11 -12.59
CA GLY A 16 -4.85 0.30 -12.25
C GLY A 16 -4.67 1.02 -10.91
N ASP A 17 -5.42 2.10 -10.69
CA ASP A 17 -5.40 2.85 -9.43
C ASP A 17 -5.89 1.99 -8.25
N GLY A 18 -6.97 1.22 -8.46
CA GLY A 18 -7.48 0.27 -7.46
C GLY A 18 -6.45 -0.81 -7.12
N ALA A 19 -5.79 -1.41 -8.12
CA ALA A 19 -4.76 -2.42 -7.90
C ALA A 19 -3.54 -1.85 -7.16
N ALA A 20 -3.08 -0.65 -7.52
CA ALA A 20 -1.97 0.02 -6.84
C ALA A 20 -2.31 0.32 -5.37
N ASN A 21 -3.52 0.81 -5.09
CA ASN A 21 -3.98 1.05 -3.72
C ASN A 21 -4.08 -0.24 -2.90
N ILE A 22 -4.57 -1.34 -3.48
CA ILE A 22 -4.64 -2.65 -2.81
C ILE A 22 -3.24 -3.15 -2.50
N ALA A 23 -2.31 -3.08 -3.46
CA ALA A 23 -0.93 -3.49 -3.26
C ALA A 23 -0.28 -2.68 -2.13
N TRP A 24 -0.43 -1.36 -2.13
CA TRP A 24 0.16 -0.49 -1.11
C TRP A 24 -0.40 -0.76 0.29
N ARG A 25 -1.72 -0.92 0.40
CA ARG A 25 -2.38 -1.24 1.68
C ARG A 25 -2.03 -2.65 2.18
N GLY A 26 -1.89 -3.59 1.26
CA GLY A 26 -1.43 -4.95 1.55
C GLY A 26 -0.01 -4.97 2.09
N VAL A 27 0.92 -4.30 1.42
CA VAL A 27 2.33 -4.18 1.85
C VAL A 27 2.44 -3.54 3.23
N ALA A 28 1.69 -2.46 3.49
CA ALA A 28 1.70 -1.78 4.78
C ALA A 28 1.26 -2.71 5.94
N THR A 29 0.28 -3.57 5.69
CA THR A 29 -0.22 -4.53 6.69
C THR A 29 0.74 -5.71 6.86
N PHE A 30 1.31 -6.19 5.75
CA PHE A 30 2.28 -7.27 5.73
C PHE A 30 3.57 -6.90 6.48
N LEU A 31 4.02 -5.65 6.40
CA LEU A 31 5.24 -5.17 7.05
C LEU A 31 5.27 -5.43 8.56
N LEU A 32 4.12 -5.26 9.23
CA LEU A 32 3.99 -5.52 10.67
C LEU A 32 4.35 -6.98 10.99
N ILE A 33 3.72 -7.92 10.28
CA ILE A 33 3.91 -9.36 10.45
C ILE A 33 5.34 -9.75 10.05
N PHE A 34 5.86 -9.19 8.97
CA PHE A 34 7.22 -9.47 8.50
C PHE A 34 8.26 -9.11 9.56
N TYR A 35 8.16 -7.93 10.18
CA TYR A 35 9.14 -7.51 11.18
C TYR A 35 9.01 -8.27 12.51
N THR A 36 7.82 -8.70 12.92
CA THR A 36 7.65 -9.48 14.16
C THR A 36 7.94 -10.96 13.97
N ASP A 37 7.39 -11.58 12.93
CA ASP A 37 7.30 -13.05 12.83
C ASP A 37 8.44 -13.64 11.97
N VAL A 38 8.97 -12.86 11.01
CA VAL A 38 10.09 -13.30 10.16
C VAL A 38 11.42 -12.79 10.72
N PHE A 39 11.49 -11.50 11.06
CA PHE A 39 12.70 -10.90 11.63
C PHE A 39 12.83 -11.10 13.15
N GLY A 40 11.73 -11.41 13.86
CA GLY A 40 11.78 -11.66 15.30
C GLY A 40 11.89 -10.40 16.15
N PHE A 41 11.57 -9.21 15.62
CA PHE A 41 11.60 -8.00 16.44
C PHE A 41 10.46 -7.97 17.44
N ALA A 42 10.74 -7.42 18.63
CA ALA A 42 9.72 -7.21 19.64
C ALA A 42 8.61 -6.28 19.12
N PRO A 43 7.32 -6.57 19.39
CA PRO A 43 6.20 -5.76 18.88
C PRO A 43 6.30 -4.27 19.24
N ALA A 44 6.86 -3.94 20.41
CA ALA A 44 7.07 -2.56 20.83
C ALA A 44 8.04 -1.81 19.91
N VAL A 45 9.11 -2.46 19.45
CA VAL A 45 10.11 -1.88 18.53
C VAL A 45 9.48 -1.66 17.16
N VAL A 46 8.75 -2.65 16.65
CA VAL A 46 8.04 -2.53 15.36
C VAL A 46 6.99 -1.43 15.41
N GLY A 47 6.28 -1.28 16.53
CA GLY A 47 5.32 -0.19 16.73
C GLY A 47 5.97 1.20 16.66
N VAL A 48 7.13 1.39 17.29
CA VAL A 48 7.90 2.64 17.18
C VAL A 48 8.42 2.84 15.76
N LEU A 49 8.90 1.79 15.10
CA LEU A 49 9.40 1.85 13.73
C LEU A 49 8.29 2.27 12.75
N MET A 50 7.08 1.71 12.89
CA MET A 50 5.91 2.10 12.08
C MET A 50 5.46 3.53 12.37
N LEU A 51 5.56 3.99 13.63
CA LEU A 51 5.27 5.37 14.00
C LEU A 51 6.25 6.33 13.31
N VAL A 52 7.56 6.09 13.46
CA VAL A 52 8.61 6.94 12.89
C VAL A 52 8.60 6.91 11.37
N ALA A 53 8.40 5.76 10.74
CA ALA A 53 8.38 5.65 9.28
C ALA A 53 7.17 6.34 8.62
N ARG A 54 6.15 6.71 9.40
CA ARG A 54 4.92 7.35 8.90
C ARG A 54 4.90 8.87 9.08
N PHE A 55 5.77 9.43 9.92
CA PHE A 55 5.97 10.87 10.08
C PHE A 55 7.20 11.35 9.29
#